data_AF-A0A853DIY5-F1
#
_entry.id   AF-A0A853DIY5-F1
#
_cell.length_a   1.000
_cell.length_b   1.000
_cell.length_c   1.000
_cell.angle_alpha   90.00
_cell.angle_beta   90.00
_cell.angle_gamma   90.00
#
_symmetry.space_group_name_H-M   'P 1'
#
loop_
_entity.id
_entity.type
_entity.pdbx_description
1 polymer ?
#
loop_
_entity_poly.entity_id
_entity_poly.type
_entity_poly.pdbx_seq_one_letter_code
_entity_poly.pdbx_strand_id
1 'polypeptide(L)'
;MTSVTKAVVHRTSPAVVTHRGITTSAAITSAIDHSALLGDVPASDVSVRSIRVASANTSWASAVVHPIDQRTDDAFVALHRVDGRWTVVTLGTAGVGCAVPASLRSNLHLVCEAGY
;
A
#
# COMPACT_ATOMS: atom_id res chain seq x y z
N MET A 1 -19.48 -18.91 -51.64
CA MET A 1 -20.17 -18.27 -50.49
C MET A 1 -19.19 -18.15 -49.34
N THR A 2 -19.20 -17.00 -48.70
CA THR A 2 -18.17 -16.38 -47.85
C THR A 2 -18.26 -16.84 -46.39
N SER A 3 -17.12 -17.01 -45.72
CA SER A 3 -16.76 -16.27 -44.49
C SER A 3 -15.55 -16.88 -43.78
N VAL A 4 -14.48 -16.09 -43.72
CA VAL A 4 -13.34 -16.28 -42.80
C VAL A 4 -13.70 -15.58 -41.49
N THR A 5 -13.86 -16.34 -40.41
CA THR A 5 -14.09 -15.79 -39.08
C THR A 5 -12.79 -15.15 -38.56
N LYS A 6 -12.78 -13.82 -38.47
CA LYS A 6 -11.67 -13.03 -37.92
C LYS A 6 -11.70 -13.15 -36.39
N ALA A 7 -10.77 -13.92 -35.81
CA ALA A 7 -10.58 -13.91 -34.36
C ALA A 7 -9.96 -12.56 -33.94
N VAL A 8 -10.72 -11.72 -33.24
CA VAL A 8 -10.21 -10.54 -32.58
C VAL A 8 -9.49 -11.00 -31.30
N VAL A 9 -8.18 -11.15 -31.38
CA VAL A 9 -7.32 -11.28 -30.21
C VAL A 9 -7.33 -9.92 -29.49
N HIS A 10 -8.09 -9.81 -28.39
CA HIS A 10 -7.87 -8.74 -27.43
C HIS A 10 -6.49 -8.92 -26.82
N ARG A 11 -5.49 -8.23 -27.39
CA ARG A 11 -4.16 -8.12 -26.80
C ARG A 11 -4.28 -7.29 -25.53
N THR A 12 -4.40 -7.97 -24.38
CA THR A 12 -4.21 -7.34 -23.07
C THR A 12 -2.75 -6.88 -23.02
N SER A 13 -2.54 -5.58 -23.26
CA SER A 13 -1.21 -4.98 -23.26
C SER A 13 -0.65 -4.95 -21.82
N PRO A 14 0.46 -5.64 -21.51
CA PRO A 14 1.01 -5.69 -20.15
C PRO A 14 1.72 -4.39 -19.72
N ALA A 15 1.89 -3.41 -20.60
CA ALA A 15 2.79 -2.27 -20.38
C ALA A 15 2.26 -1.20 -19.40
N VAL A 16 0.96 -1.13 -19.14
CA VAL A 16 0.37 -0.05 -18.32
C VAL A 16 0.32 -0.42 -16.82
N VAL A 17 0.37 -1.72 -16.49
CA VAL A 17 0.30 -2.21 -15.10
C VAL A 17 1.63 -2.00 -14.35
N THR A 18 2.75 -1.91 -15.06
CA THR A 18 4.08 -1.87 -14.45
C THR A 18 4.54 -0.47 -14.07
N HIS A 19 4.46 0.54 -14.94
CA HIS A 19 5.06 1.84 -14.65
C HIS A 19 4.32 2.63 -13.55
N ARG A 20 2.98 2.73 -13.64
CA ARG A 20 2.16 3.43 -12.63
C ARG A 20 2.19 2.71 -11.27
N GLY A 21 2.23 1.37 -11.28
CA GLY A 21 2.39 0.57 -10.07
C GLY A 21 3.73 0.85 -9.39
N ILE A 22 4.84 0.81 -10.14
CA ILE A 22 6.19 1.10 -9.64
C ILE A 22 6.27 2.52 -9.06
N THR A 23 5.75 3.53 -9.76
CA THR A 23 5.78 4.92 -9.26
C THR A 23 4.91 5.11 -8.01
N THR A 24 3.80 4.38 -7.90
CA THR A 24 2.95 4.42 -6.71
C THR A 24 3.64 3.77 -5.52
N SER A 25 4.24 2.59 -5.69
CA SER A 25 5.00 1.92 -4.64
C SER A 25 6.17 2.77 -4.17
N ALA A 26 6.94 3.36 -5.09
CA ALA A 26 8.04 4.26 -4.74
C ALA A 26 7.57 5.50 -3.97
N ALA A 27 6.44 6.08 -4.36
CA ALA A 27 5.86 7.23 -3.66
C ALA A 27 5.35 6.86 -2.25
N ILE A 28 4.79 5.66 -2.07
CA ILE A 28 4.37 5.13 -0.77
C ILE A 28 5.58 4.86 0.12
N THR A 29 6.60 4.18 -0.40
CA THR A 29 7.87 3.93 0.31
C THR A 29 8.49 5.25 0.75
N SER A 30 8.61 6.22 -0.15
CA SER A 30 9.13 7.55 0.17
C SER A 30 8.32 8.26 1.27
N ALA A 31 6.99 8.13 1.28
CA ALA A 31 6.18 8.71 2.34
C ALA A 31 6.41 8.04 3.71
N ILE A 32 6.71 6.73 3.73
CA ILE A 32 7.03 5.99 4.94
C ILE A 32 8.43 6.38 5.45
N ASP A 33 9.43 6.40 4.57
CA ASP A 33 10.83 6.71 4.92
C ASP A 33 11.00 8.10 5.54
N HIS A 34 10.14 9.06 5.15
CA HIS A 34 10.15 10.42 5.69
C HIS A 34 9.09 10.66 6.78
N SER A 35 8.42 9.61 7.26
CA SER A 35 7.39 9.73 8.29
C SER A 35 8.03 9.91 9.66
N ALA A 36 7.63 10.95 10.38
CA ALA A 36 8.00 11.13 11.79
C ALA A 36 7.48 9.98 12.69
N LEU A 37 6.52 9.18 12.22
CA LEU A 37 5.98 8.04 12.95
C LEU A 37 6.91 6.82 12.97
N LEU A 38 8.01 6.82 12.21
CA LEU A 38 9.09 5.86 12.43
C LEU A 38 9.81 6.09 13.78
N GLY A 39 9.65 7.28 14.38
CA GLY A 39 10.28 7.62 15.65
C GLY A 39 11.80 7.58 15.57
N ASP A 40 12.41 6.83 16.48
CA ASP A 40 13.88 6.68 16.56
C ASP A 40 14.44 5.63 15.59
N VAL A 41 13.58 4.88 14.88
CA VAL A 41 14.02 3.87 13.92
C VAL A 41 14.42 4.56 12.60
N PRO A 42 15.70 4.49 12.19
CA PRO A 42 16.13 5.06 10.92
C PRO A 42 15.43 4.35 9.75
N ALA A 43 15.09 5.09 8.70
CA ALA A 43 14.51 4.50 7.49
C ALA A 43 15.44 3.46 6.84
N SER A 44 16.77 3.58 7.03
CA SER A 44 17.76 2.59 6.56
C SER A 44 17.64 1.24 7.26
N ASP A 45 17.00 1.19 8.43
CA ASP A 45 16.94 0.02 9.30
C ASP A 45 15.62 -0.72 9.16
N VAL A 46 14.80 -0.32 8.17
CA VAL A 46 13.52 -0.96 7.85
C VAL A 46 13.42 -1.27 6.37
N SER A 47 12.58 -2.24 6.02
CA SER A 47 12.19 -2.52 4.65
C SER A 47 10.67 -2.41 4.50
N VAL A 48 10.22 -1.63 3.51
CA VAL A 48 8.79 -1.53 3.17
C VAL A 48 8.39 -2.70 2.29
N ARG A 49 7.35 -3.41 2.68
CA ARG A 49 6.83 -4.64 2.05
C ARG A 49 5.31 -4.58 1.92
N SER A 50 4.76 -5.51 1.15
CA SER A 50 3.31 -5.78 1.10
C SER A 50 2.43 -4.55 0.83
N ILE A 51 2.91 -3.62 0.00
CA ILE A 51 2.16 -2.41 -0.37
C ILE A 51 0.85 -2.80 -1.08
N ARG A 52 -0.27 -2.27 -0.60
CA ARG A 52 -1.60 -2.46 -1.18
C ARG A 52 -2.28 -1.10 -1.32
N VAL A 53 -2.81 -0.83 -2.50
CA VAL A 53 -3.69 0.33 -2.74
C VAL A 53 -5.12 -0.19 -2.80
N ALA A 54 -6.04 0.45 -2.08
CA ALA A 54 -7.43 0.02 -2.06
C ALA A 54 -8.03 0.17 -3.48
N SER A 55 -8.59 -0.90 -4.03
CA SER A 55 -9.20 -0.86 -5.36
C SER A 55 -10.52 -0.06 -5.36
N ALA A 56 -11.26 -0.10 -4.25
CA ALA A 56 -12.49 0.68 -4.06
C ALA A 56 -12.25 2.18 -3.84
N ASN A 57 -11.07 2.56 -3.33
CA ASN A 57 -10.65 3.96 -3.22
C ASN A 57 -9.11 4.05 -3.26
N THR A 58 -8.59 4.49 -4.40
CA THR A 58 -7.15 4.57 -4.64
C THR A 58 -6.46 5.72 -3.91
N SER A 59 -7.18 6.50 -3.10
CA SER A 59 -6.59 7.45 -2.15
C SER A 59 -6.13 6.77 -0.85
N TRP A 60 -6.44 5.49 -0.62
CA TRP A 60 -5.99 4.77 0.56
C TRP A 60 -5.05 3.64 0.20
N ALA A 61 -4.02 3.45 1.03
CA ALA A 61 -3.07 2.37 0.91
C ALA A 61 -2.67 1.82 2.28
N SER A 62 -2.09 0.62 2.27
CA SER A 62 -1.42 0.01 3.40
C SER A 62 -0.07 -0.54 2.97
N ALA A 63 0.81 -0.72 3.95
CA ALA A 63 2.10 -1.38 3.78
C ALA A 63 2.48 -2.07 5.08
N VAL A 64 3.51 -2.91 5.00
CA VAL A 64 4.18 -3.49 6.16
C VAL A 64 5.61 -2.95 6.21
N VAL A 65 6.03 -2.47 7.37
CA VAL A 65 7.39 -2.05 7.65
C VAL A 65 8.04 -3.17 8.45
N HIS A 66 9.06 -3.80 7.87
CA HIS A 66 9.80 -4.90 8.45
C HIS A 66 11.17 -4.39 8.94
N PRO A 67 11.42 -4.32 10.25
CA PRO A 67 12.72 -3.97 10.82
C PRO A 67 13.80 -4.97 10.41
N ILE A 68 15.00 -4.48 10.11
CA ILE A 68 16.13 -5.32 9.68
C ILE A 68 16.76 -6.08 10.86
N ASP A 69 16.58 -5.59 12.09
CA ASP A 69 17.14 -6.17 13.31
C ASP A 69 16.62 -7.58 13.65
N GLN A 70 15.53 -8.02 12.98
CA GLN A 70 14.82 -9.29 13.19
C GLN A 70 14.36 -9.55 14.63
N ARG A 71 14.36 -8.52 15.48
CA ARG A 71 13.96 -8.59 16.89
C ARG A 71 12.71 -7.79 17.16
N THR A 72 12.46 -6.79 16.31
CA THR A 72 11.27 -5.95 16.36
C THR A 72 10.21 -6.52 15.42
N ASP A 73 8.97 -6.60 15.89
CA ASP A 73 7.84 -7.10 15.11
C ASP A 73 7.55 -6.20 13.91
N ASP A 74 6.96 -6.79 12.87
CA ASP A 74 6.44 -6.05 11.71
C ASP A 74 5.41 -5.01 12.14
N ALA A 75 5.57 -3.79 11.65
CA ALA A 75 4.59 -2.73 11.82
C ALA A 75 3.71 -2.61 10.57
N PHE A 76 2.42 -2.41 10.77
CA PHE A 76 1.48 -2.06 9.72
C PHE A 76 1.44 -0.54 9.53
N VAL A 77 1.17 -0.11 8.31
CA VAL A 77 1.03 1.30 7.96
C VAL A 77 -0.29 1.51 7.24
N ALA A 78 -1.03 2.56 7.61
CA ALA A 78 -2.10 3.09 6.80
C ALA A 78 -1.71 4.46 6.23
N LEU A 79 -1.94 4.64 4.94
CA LEU A 79 -1.65 5.88 4.23
C LEU A 79 -2.90 6.43 3.57
N HIS A 80 -3.00 7.76 3.55
CA HIS A 80 -4.01 8.48 2.80
C HIS A 80 -3.34 9.44 1.82
N ARG A 81 -3.88 9.52 0.61
CA ARG A 81 -3.43 10.40 -0.44
C ARG A 81 -4.25 11.68 -0.41
N VAL A 82 -3.61 12.77 -0.01
CA VAL A 82 -4.21 14.12 0.04
C VAL A 82 -3.46 15.00 -0.96
N ASP A 83 -4.20 15.70 -1.81
CA ASP A 83 -3.65 16.58 -2.86
C ASP A 83 -2.55 15.92 -3.71
N GLY A 84 -2.73 14.64 -4.00
CA GLY A 84 -1.80 13.85 -4.82
C GLY A 84 -0.58 13.31 -4.08
N ARG A 85 -0.37 13.65 -2.80
CA ARG A 85 0.75 13.19 -1.96
C ARG A 85 0.30 12.10 -0.98
N TRP A 86 1.08 11.03 -0.85
CA TRP A 86 0.88 10.03 0.18
C TRP A 86 1.34 10.56 1.55
N THR A 87 0.55 10.32 2.58
CA THR A 87 0.89 10.67 3.96
C THR A 87 0.54 9.50 4.85
N VAL A 88 1.46 9.15 5.75
CA VAL A 88 1.22 8.12 6.76
C VAL A 88 0.24 8.69 7.78
N VAL A 89 -0.90 8.02 7.95
CA VAL A 89 -1.94 8.39 8.92
C VAL A 89 -1.66 7.71 10.25
N THR A 90 -1.24 6.44 10.20
CA THR A 90 -0.86 5.68 11.39
C THR A 90 0.14 4.59 11.02
N LEU A 91 1.02 4.26 11.96
CA LEU A 91 2.03 3.23 11.88
C LEU A 91 2.10 2.52 13.24
N GLY A 92 2.17 1.19 13.23
CA GLY A 92 2.33 0.41 14.46
C GLY A 92 1.91 -1.05 14.33
N THR A 93 1.98 -1.78 15.44
CA THR A 93 1.66 -3.21 15.48
C THR A 93 0.17 -3.50 15.75
N ALA A 94 -0.57 -2.53 16.28
CA ALA A 94 -1.98 -2.66 16.63
C ALA A 94 -2.78 -1.38 16.27
N GLY A 95 -4.10 -1.52 16.12
CA GLY A 95 -5.02 -0.38 15.91
C GLY A 95 -4.89 0.36 14.57
N VAL A 96 -3.95 -0.03 13.69
CA VAL A 96 -3.66 0.67 12.42
C VAL A 96 -4.88 0.77 11.51
N GLY A 97 -5.71 -0.29 11.45
CA GLY A 97 -6.94 -0.27 10.65
C GLY A 97 -8.01 0.69 11.16
N CYS A 98 -7.92 1.17 12.40
CA CYS A 98 -8.92 2.06 12.98
C CYS A 98 -8.90 3.46 12.37
N ALA A 99 -7.75 3.90 11.85
CA ALA A 99 -7.61 5.16 11.13
C ALA A 99 -8.19 5.14 9.70
N VAL A 100 -8.58 3.95 9.22
CA VAL A 100 -9.07 3.72 7.85
C VAL A 100 -10.60 3.55 7.85
N PRO A 101 -11.30 4.07 6.83
CA PRO A 101 -12.72 3.79 6.62
C PRO A 101 -13.02 2.28 6.65
N ALA A 102 -14.05 1.87 7.39
CA ALA A 102 -14.35 0.45 7.63
C ALA A 102 -14.54 -0.35 6.33
N SER A 103 -15.12 0.25 5.28
CA SER A 103 -15.32 -0.38 3.97
C SER A 103 -14.03 -0.70 3.22
N LEU A 104 -12.90 -0.06 3.56
CA LEU A 104 -11.61 -0.25 2.87
C LEU A 104 -10.66 -1.20 3.62
N ARG A 105 -10.94 -1.51 4.88
CA ARG A 105 -10.07 -2.33 5.75
C ARG A 105 -9.75 -3.70 5.16
N SER A 106 -10.75 -4.39 4.63
CA SER A 106 -10.55 -5.71 4.00
C SER A 106 -9.66 -5.64 2.75
N ASN A 107 -9.83 -4.60 1.91
CA ASN A 107 -9.01 -4.39 0.72
C ASN A 107 -7.54 -4.14 1.09
N LEU A 108 -7.34 -3.46 2.22
CA LEU A 108 -6.03 -3.08 2.73
C LEU A 108 -5.42 -4.11 3.68
N HIS A 109 -6.14 -5.21 3.96
CA HIS A 109 -5.73 -6.25 4.92
C HIS A 109 -5.40 -5.67 6.30
N LEU A 110 -6.15 -4.67 6.73
CA LEU A 110 -6.01 -4.05 8.03
C LEU A 110 -7.19 -4.44 8.92
N VAL A 111 -6.89 -4.81 10.15
CA VAL A 111 -7.89 -5.01 11.20
C VAL A 111 -7.91 -3.79 12.10
N CYS A 112 -9.11 -3.43 12.58
CA CYS A 112 -9.26 -2.51 13.70
C CYS A 112 -9.61 -3.39 14.89
N GLU A 113 -8.58 -3.86 15.58
CA GLU A 113 -8.75 -4.48 16.90
C GLU A 113 -8.94 -3.34 17.89
N ALA A 114 -10.06 -3.35 18.61
CA ALA A 114 -10.22 -2.46 19.76
C ALA A 114 -9.14 -2.88 20.77
N GLY A 115 -8.17 -2.00 21.02
CA GLY A 115 -7.24 -2.20 22.12
C GLY A 115 -8.05 -2.43 23.41
N TYR A 116 -7.66 -3.44 24.18
CA TYR A 116 -8.28 -3.79 25.46
C TYR A 116 -8.40 -2.60 26.40
#